data_AF-A0A672IYX4-F1
#
_entry.id   AF-A0A672IYX4-F1
#
_cell.length_a   1.000
_cell.length_b   1.000
_cell.length_c   1.000
_cell.angle_alpha   90.00
_cell.angle_beta   90.00
_cell.angle_gamma   90.00
#
_symmetry.space_group_name_H-M   'P 1'
#
loop_
_entity.id
_entity.type
_entity.pdbx_description
1 polymer ?
#
loop_
_entity_poly.entity_id
_entity_poly.type
_entity_poly.pdbx_seq_one_letter_code
_entity_poly.pdbx_strand_id
1 'polypeptide(L)'
;MTEENWCDHVQYVVGDDLELQVHLVTKLEQYCGLQKACQWSLRYNIPKDRLPLGVWEMQQMPLSQSAQPEEWVPSQAHQQKFYQLLIPQDKVHLVDTLEALQTCRNTLLKDGVIVGVDMEWQPTFGCASTQQVALIQLAVSDQVFLLDLCARGFSHHPETINFIRSLFAEQKILKLGYGMAVGDLKCLSATWHKLLEEPLKLAGMLDLLNVHQKVTISPEVLVGEDSAEKGLSLLVQQVLGRPLDKTEQMSNWEKRPLRITQIRYAVADAYCLLDVYSVLSSKPEQFGLPECQGAQGVSSTPSDTEKGLLCGKKPLEGFPPLPPQQFRVVCDSMLQGLGRYLRCLGVDVVMIEGTDDHRVAAKLAQAEGRVILTCGQPFQTLRSQVGEGRCLSLDSSEKARDQAMRILKHFNIRPTPNDIFSRCQVSACNSDEYVSIPQEHMTRMLKEKGFLPEQDDTLRESDQQEDENLGPSVSPALPRYALRCRWASLLELDPDTLSFPGGAPIQLHTVPPGLLPRIPLFYVCTRCGKVFWEGSHFGRVFSMFQEVLQVTDRDDETAAEPAAAAAQQN
;
A
#
# COMPACT_ATOMS: atom_id res chain seq x y z
N MET A 1 -6.81 -0.82 14.52
CA MET A 1 -8.07 -1.47 14.11
C MET A 1 -8.82 -1.81 15.38
N THR A 2 -10.10 -1.42 15.48
CA THR A 2 -10.95 -1.73 16.65
C THR A 2 -11.29 -3.22 16.69
N GLU A 3 -11.73 -3.73 17.86
CA GLU A 3 -12.14 -5.13 17.99
C GLU A 3 -13.33 -5.46 17.08
N GLU A 4 -14.27 -4.54 16.93
CA GLU A 4 -15.45 -4.70 16.07
C GLU A 4 -15.07 -4.76 14.59
N ASN A 5 -14.15 -3.90 14.12
CA ASN A 5 -13.64 -3.97 12.74
C ASN A 5 -12.91 -5.29 12.49
N TRP A 6 -12.08 -5.71 13.44
CA TRP A 6 -11.39 -6.99 13.34
C TRP A 6 -12.39 -8.14 13.27
N CYS A 7 -13.46 -8.11 14.08
CA CYS A 7 -14.52 -9.11 14.02
C CYS A 7 -15.19 -9.17 12.66
N ASP A 8 -15.50 -8.02 12.04
CA ASP A 8 -16.17 -8.00 10.73
C ASP A 8 -15.29 -8.54 9.61
N HIS A 9 -13.99 -8.22 9.62
CA HIS A 9 -13.03 -8.77 8.66
C HIS A 9 -12.88 -10.28 8.81
N VAL A 10 -12.79 -10.76 10.05
CA VAL A 10 -12.72 -12.20 10.33
C VAL A 10 -13.99 -12.90 9.85
N GLN A 11 -15.17 -12.35 10.15
CA GLN A 11 -16.44 -12.90 9.68
C GLN A 11 -16.52 -12.99 8.17
N TYR A 12 -16.08 -11.96 7.46
CA TYR A 12 -16.06 -11.94 6.01
C TYR A 12 -15.08 -12.94 5.40
N VAL A 13 -13.85 -12.99 5.90
CA VAL A 13 -12.78 -13.84 5.36
C VAL A 13 -13.03 -15.32 5.65
N VAL A 14 -13.47 -15.63 6.87
CA VAL A 14 -13.73 -17.01 7.29
C VAL A 14 -15.07 -17.51 6.74
N GLY A 15 -16.08 -16.63 6.70
CA GLY A 15 -17.40 -16.95 6.19
C GLY A 15 -17.99 -18.21 6.82
N ASP A 16 -18.61 -19.04 5.98
CA ASP A 16 -19.22 -20.33 6.35
C ASP A 16 -18.26 -21.52 6.18
N ASP A 17 -16.97 -21.28 5.93
CA ASP A 17 -15.98 -22.34 5.75
C ASP A 17 -15.58 -22.93 7.11
N LEU A 18 -16.07 -24.14 7.39
CA LEU A 18 -15.83 -24.83 8.66
C LEU A 18 -14.34 -25.06 8.95
N GLU A 19 -13.52 -25.32 7.94
CA GLU A 19 -12.07 -25.56 8.12
C GLU A 19 -11.37 -24.26 8.53
N LEU A 20 -11.73 -23.15 7.89
CA LEU A 20 -11.23 -21.82 8.29
C LEU A 20 -11.72 -21.41 9.68
N GLN A 21 -12.97 -21.72 10.04
CA GLN A 21 -13.51 -21.45 11.38
C GLN A 21 -12.75 -22.22 12.46
N VAL A 22 -12.49 -23.51 12.25
CA VAL A 22 -11.70 -24.35 13.16
C VAL A 22 -10.26 -23.85 13.26
N HIS A 23 -9.66 -23.49 12.12
CA HIS A 23 -8.31 -22.96 12.09
C HIS A 23 -8.20 -21.63 12.85
N LEU A 24 -9.16 -20.72 12.66
CA LEU A 24 -9.25 -19.47 13.39
C LEU A 24 -9.30 -19.71 14.89
N VAL A 25 -10.20 -20.56 15.38
CA VAL A 25 -10.35 -20.85 16.82
C VAL A 25 -9.07 -21.43 17.41
N THR A 26 -8.40 -22.33 16.69
CA THR A 26 -7.10 -22.89 17.09
C THR A 26 -6.03 -21.80 17.20
N LYS A 27 -5.98 -20.86 16.25
CA LYS A 27 -5.04 -19.73 16.29
C LYS A 27 -5.39 -18.74 17.40
N LEU A 28 -6.66 -18.47 17.66
CA LEU A 28 -7.08 -17.59 18.73
C LEU A 28 -6.74 -18.16 20.11
N GLU A 29 -6.88 -19.47 20.31
CA GLU A 29 -6.43 -20.11 21.54
C GLU A 29 -4.93 -19.89 21.74
N GLN A 30 -4.13 -20.13 20.70
CA GLN A 30 -2.68 -20.03 20.74
C GLN A 30 -2.17 -18.60 21.02
N TYR A 31 -2.81 -17.57 20.43
CA TYR A 31 -2.26 -16.21 20.42
C TYR A 31 -3.09 -15.17 21.19
N CYS A 32 -4.38 -15.41 21.41
CA CYS A 32 -5.29 -14.45 22.01
C CYS A 32 -5.98 -14.97 23.29
N GLY A 33 -5.75 -16.24 23.64
CA GLY A 33 -6.28 -16.88 24.83
C GLY A 33 -7.63 -17.57 24.63
N LEU A 34 -7.93 -18.45 25.58
CA LEU A 34 -9.07 -19.37 25.56
C LEU A 34 -10.43 -18.66 25.52
N GLN A 35 -10.58 -17.51 26.18
CA GLN A 35 -11.85 -16.79 26.24
C GLN A 35 -12.29 -16.30 24.86
N LYS A 36 -11.36 -15.74 24.08
CA LYS A 36 -11.65 -15.25 22.73
C LYS A 36 -11.93 -16.41 21.79
N ALA A 37 -11.12 -17.47 21.85
CA ALA A 37 -11.37 -18.71 21.10
C ALA A 37 -12.75 -19.31 21.40
N CYS A 38 -13.14 -19.34 22.68
CA CYS A 38 -14.45 -19.80 23.14
C CYS A 38 -15.60 -18.95 22.55
N GLN A 39 -15.50 -17.62 22.62
CA GLN A 39 -16.52 -16.74 22.03
C GLN A 39 -16.71 -16.99 20.53
N TRP A 40 -15.62 -17.15 19.78
CA TRP A 40 -15.67 -17.41 18.34
C TRP A 40 -16.17 -18.82 17.99
N SER A 41 -15.81 -19.84 18.78
CA SER A 41 -16.34 -21.19 18.61
C SER A 41 -17.85 -21.27 18.80
N LEU A 42 -18.39 -20.55 19.80
CA LEU A 42 -19.83 -20.45 20.05
C LEU A 42 -20.51 -19.67 18.93
N ARG A 43 -19.90 -18.57 18.47
CA ARG A 43 -20.42 -17.72 17.40
C ARG A 43 -20.58 -18.48 16.07
N TYR A 44 -19.62 -19.35 15.72
CA TYR A 44 -19.68 -20.17 14.51
C TYR A 44 -20.36 -21.53 14.70
N ASN A 45 -20.80 -21.84 15.92
CA ASN A 45 -21.40 -23.13 16.26
C ASN A 45 -20.54 -24.33 15.81
N ILE A 46 -19.23 -24.25 16.08
CA ILE A 46 -18.26 -25.26 15.64
C ILE A 46 -18.55 -26.60 16.37
N PRO A 47 -18.57 -27.74 15.64
CA PRO A 47 -18.76 -29.06 16.24
C PRO A 47 -17.73 -29.38 17.33
N LYS A 48 -18.18 -30.04 18.39
CA LYS A 48 -17.37 -30.32 19.58
C LYS A 48 -16.12 -31.15 19.29
N ASP A 49 -16.23 -32.10 18.37
CA ASP A 49 -15.15 -32.97 17.92
C ASP A 49 -14.05 -32.23 17.14
N ARG A 50 -14.31 -30.98 16.75
CA ARG A 50 -13.39 -30.13 16.01
C ARG A 50 -12.79 -29.01 16.87
N LEU A 51 -13.13 -28.93 18.16
CA LEU A 51 -12.64 -27.90 19.07
C LEU A 51 -11.40 -28.33 19.84
N PRO A 52 -10.47 -27.40 20.13
CA PRO A 52 -9.43 -27.65 21.12
C PRO A 52 -10.03 -27.91 22.50
N LEU A 53 -9.38 -28.79 23.27
CA LEU A 53 -9.85 -29.25 24.59
C LEU A 53 -10.11 -28.08 25.56
N GLY A 54 -9.18 -27.11 25.66
CA GLY A 54 -9.34 -25.97 26.57
C GLY A 54 -10.50 -25.06 26.19
N VAL A 55 -10.80 -24.93 24.89
CA VAL A 55 -11.93 -24.12 24.39
C VAL A 55 -13.26 -24.79 24.74
N TRP A 56 -13.34 -26.12 24.60
CA TRP A 56 -14.51 -26.92 24.96
C TRP A 56 -14.84 -26.83 26.45
N GLU A 57 -13.84 -26.89 27.33
CA GLU A 57 -14.03 -26.75 28.78
C GLU A 57 -14.56 -25.36 29.15
N MET A 58 -14.05 -24.32 28.49
CA MET A 58 -14.46 -22.94 28.76
C MET A 58 -15.90 -22.63 28.33
N GLN A 59 -16.43 -23.29 27.30
CA GLN A 59 -17.84 -23.13 26.87
C GLN A 59 -18.84 -23.52 27.96
N GLN A 60 -18.43 -24.31 28.96
CA GLN A 60 -19.29 -24.76 30.05
C GLN A 60 -19.42 -23.71 31.18
N MET A 61 -18.69 -22.59 31.09
CA MET A 61 -18.78 -21.49 32.05
C MET A 61 -19.74 -20.39 31.56
N PRO A 62 -20.50 -19.73 32.46
CA PRO A 62 -21.43 -18.68 32.07
C PRO A 62 -20.68 -17.44 31.55
N LEU A 63 -20.76 -17.19 30.25
CA LEU A 63 -20.25 -15.99 29.59
C LEU A 63 -21.26 -14.86 29.70
N SER A 64 -20.92 -13.78 30.39
CA SER A 64 -21.70 -12.53 30.35
C SER A 64 -21.45 -11.83 29.03
N GLN A 65 -22.42 -11.88 28.11
CA GLN A 65 -22.43 -11.02 26.93
C GLN A 65 -23.19 -9.73 27.28
N SER A 66 -22.48 -8.61 27.41
CA SER A 66 -23.10 -7.28 27.41
C SER A 66 -22.78 -6.57 26.10
N ALA A 67 -23.57 -6.83 25.06
CA ALA A 67 -23.62 -5.92 23.92
C ALA A 67 -24.62 -4.82 24.29
N GLN A 68 -24.11 -3.64 24.65
CA GLN A 68 -24.94 -2.45 24.75
C GLN A 68 -25.39 -2.08 23.33
N PRO A 69 -26.67 -1.71 23.10
CA PRO A 69 -27.10 -1.25 21.80
C PRO A 69 -26.31 0.01 21.40
N GLU A 70 -25.84 0.05 20.15
CA GLU A 70 -25.17 1.22 19.58
C GLU A 70 -26.16 2.39 19.47
N GLU A 71 -25.78 3.58 19.94
CA GLU A 71 -26.62 4.78 19.87
C GLU A 71 -26.15 5.74 18.77
N TRP A 72 -27.11 6.46 18.18
CA TRP A 72 -26.84 7.51 17.19
C TRP A 72 -25.99 8.65 17.79
N VAL A 73 -26.25 9.01 19.04
CA VAL A 73 -25.50 10.08 19.71
C VAL A 73 -24.21 9.51 20.31
N PRO A 74 -23.02 10.03 19.95
CA PRO A 74 -21.77 9.61 20.57
C PRO A 74 -21.71 9.91 22.07
N SER A 75 -20.85 9.18 22.78
CA SER A 75 -20.54 9.48 24.18
C SER A 75 -19.93 10.88 24.35
N GLN A 76 -20.10 11.48 25.53
CA GLN A 76 -19.58 12.82 25.81
C GLN A 76 -18.07 12.94 25.60
N ALA A 77 -17.30 11.90 25.92
CA ALA A 77 -15.86 11.84 25.69
C ALA A 77 -15.52 11.89 24.19
N HIS A 78 -16.30 11.20 23.36
CA HIS A 78 -16.15 11.25 21.91
C HIS A 78 -16.50 12.64 21.36
N GLN A 79 -17.59 13.24 21.84
CA GLN A 79 -18.02 14.59 21.45
C GLN A 79 -16.95 15.66 21.72
N GLN A 80 -16.21 15.49 22.83
CA GLN A 80 -15.13 16.38 23.23
C GLN A 80 -13.83 16.16 22.46
N LYS A 81 -13.72 15.13 21.61
CA LYS A 81 -12.50 14.83 20.87
C LYS A 81 -12.63 15.04 19.37
N PHE A 82 -13.78 14.69 18.79
CA PHE A 82 -13.95 14.65 17.34
C PHE A 82 -14.97 15.67 16.83
N TYR A 83 -14.93 15.94 15.53
CA TYR A 83 -15.96 16.68 14.80
C TYR A 83 -17.35 16.08 15.06
N GLN A 84 -18.33 16.94 15.30
CA GLN A 84 -19.69 16.54 15.64
C GLN A 84 -20.65 16.83 14.51
N LEU A 85 -21.36 15.78 14.10
CA LEU A 85 -22.47 15.85 13.17
C LEU A 85 -23.62 16.64 13.77
N LEU A 86 -24.12 17.62 13.02
CA LEU A 86 -25.31 18.39 13.39
C LEU A 86 -26.61 17.80 12.82
N ILE A 87 -26.50 16.75 11.99
CA ILE A 87 -27.63 16.11 11.33
C ILE A 87 -28.25 15.03 12.23
N PRO A 88 -29.57 15.09 12.51
CA PRO A 88 -30.26 14.05 13.27
C PRO A 88 -30.50 12.80 12.41
N GLN A 89 -30.71 11.66 13.06
CA GLN A 89 -30.79 10.35 12.38
C GLN A 89 -31.90 10.28 11.32
N ASP A 90 -33.04 10.97 11.54
CA ASP A 90 -34.19 11.01 10.62
C ASP A 90 -33.91 11.78 9.31
N LYS A 91 -32.78 12.47 9.24
CA LYS A 91 -32.29 13.19 8.06
C LYS A 91 -31.21 12.43 7.30
N VAL A 92 -30.89 11.21 7.73
CA VAL A 92 -29.99 10.29 7.03
C VAL A 92 -30.82 9.23 6.31
N HIS A 93 -30.71 9.21 4.99
CA HIS A 93 -31.52 8.35 4.13
C HIS A 93 -30.65 7.27 3.50
N LEU A 94 -30.90 6.01 3.84
CA LEU A 94 -30.34 4.89 3.11
C LEU A 94 -31.09 4.76 1.77
N VAL A 95 -30.34 4.74 0.66
CA VAL A 95 -30.88 4.67 -0.69
C VAL A 95 -30.48 3.33 -1.29
N ASP A 96 -31.36 2.34 -1.10
CA ASP A 96 -31.22 0.95 -1.57
C ASP A 96 -32.34 0.54 -2.56
N THR A 97 -33.30 1.42 -2.81
CA THR A 97 -34.43 1.24 -3.73
C THR A 97 -34.55 2.37 -4.75
N LEU A 98 -35.30 2.14 -5.82
CA LEU A 98 -35.51 3.15 -6.86
C LEU A 98 -36.41 4.30 -6.38
N GLU A 99 -37.34 4.04 -5.48
CA GLU A 99 -38.19 5.04 -4.86
C GLU A 99 -37.37 5.98 -3.97
N ALA A 100 -36.45 5.43 -3.18
CA ALA A 100 -35.50 6.22 -2.41
C ALA A 100 -34.56 7.02 -3.34
N LEU A 101 -34.11 6.41 -4.45
CA LEU A 101 -33.26 7.08 -5.44
C LEU A 101 -33.99 8.26 -6.10
N GLN A 102 -35.29 8.14 -6.39
CA GLN A 102 -36.09 9.25 -6.91
C GLN A 102 -36.19 10.40 -5.90
N THR A 103 -36.36 10.08 -4.62
CA THR A 103 -36.37 11.10 -3.53
C THR A 103 -35.04 11.82 -3.42
N CYS A 104 -33.93 11.06 -3.47
CA CYS A 104 -32.57 11.57 -3.52
C CYS A 104 -32.37 12.49 -4.74
N ARG A 105 -32.75 12.02 -5.94
CA ARG A 105 -32.67 12.77 -7.20
C ARG A 105 -33.42 14.10 -7.14
N ASN A 106 -34.66 14.10 -6.65
CA ASN A 106 -35.48 15.31 -6.54
C ASN A 106 -34.92 16.32 -5.53
N THR A 107 -34.08 15.87 -4.60
CA THR A 107 -33.43 16.73 -3.63
C THR A 107 -32.15 17.33 -4.20
N LEU A 108 -31.31 16.50 -4.84
CA LEU A 108 -29.98 16.88 -5.29
C LEU A 108 -29.94 17.58 -6.64
N LEU A 109 -30.81 17.21 -7.59
CA LEU A 109 -30.82 17.79 -8.94
C LEU A 109 -31.63 19.09 -9.02
N LYS A 110 -31.25 20.08 -8.21
CA LYS A 110 -31.79 21.44 -8.24
C LYS A 110 -30.67 22.45 -8.49
N ASP A 111 -30.99 23.50 -9.23
CA ASP A 111 -30.05 24.59 -9.53
C ASP A 111 -29.52 25.23 -8.23
N GLY A 112 -28.19 25.39 -8.14
CA GLY A 112 -27.53 26.07 -7.02
C GLY A 112 -27.31 25.22 -5.77
N VAL A 113 -27.64 23.92 -5.80
CA VAL A 113 -27.34 23.01 -4.68
C VAL A 113 -25.84 22.75 -4.58
N ILE A 114 -25.36 22.71 -3.34
CA ILE A 114 -24.00 22.29 -2.99
C ILE A 114 -24.09 20.90 -2.37
N VAL A 115 -23.34 19.95 -2.90
CA VAL A 115 -23.36 18.55 -2.50
C VAL A 115 -21.96 18.15 -2.02
N GLY A 116 -21.84 17.72 -0.77
CA GLY A 116 -20.66 17.00 -0.28
C GLY A 116 -20.70 15.56 -0.78
N VAL A 117 -19.61 15.09 -1.39
CA VAL A 117 -19.52 13.76 -1.99
C VAL A 117 -18.33 13.03 -1.41
N ASP A 118 -18.59 11.81 -0.95
CA ASP A 118 -17.57 10.85 -0.53
C ASP A 118 -17.96 9.44 -1.00
N MET A 119 -17.05 8.46 -0.89
CA MET A 119 -17.31 7.06 -1.23
C MET A 119 -16.56 6.08 -0.32
N GLU A 120 -17.17 4.92 -0.07
CA GLU A 120 -16.55 3.85 0.72
C GLU A 120 -16.51 2.51 -0.02
N TRP A 121 -15.46 1.74 0.24
CA TRP A 121 -15.22 0.44 -0.40
C TRP A 121 -14.50 -0.53 0.54
N GLN A 122 -14.62 -1.83 0.27
CA GLN A 122 -13.98 -2.85 1.09
C GLN A 122 -12.44 -2.74 1.07
N PRO A 123 -11.77 -2.65 2.23
CA PRO A 123 -10.32 -2.74 2.30
C PRO A 123 -9.83 -4.13 1.86
N THR A 124 -8.85 -4.19 0.96
CA THR A 124 -8.26 -5.45 0.50
C THR A 124 -6.90 -5.67 1.15
N PHE A 125 -6.71 -6.83 1.78
CA PHE A 125 -5.45 -7.20 2.42
C PHE A 125 -4.73 -8.26 1.59
N GLY A 126 -3.57 -7.91 1.02
CA GLY A 126 -2.66 -8.87 0.38
C GLY A 126 -3.05 -9.42 -1.00
N CYS A 127 -4.24 -9.12 -1.52
CA CYS A 127 -4.67 -9.54 -2.86
C CYS A 127 -4.99 -8.32 -3.75
N ALA A 128 -4.47 -8.33 -4.98
CA ALA A 128 -4.68 -7.27 -5.96
C ALA A 128 -6.04 -7.42 -6.67
N SER A 129 -7.14 -7.31 -5.93
CA SER A 129 -8.47 -7.15 -6.52
C SER A 129 -8.78 -5.68 -6.77
N THR A 130 -9.57 -5.41 -7.81
CA THR A 130 -10.10 -4.07 -8.07
C THR A 130 -11.15 -3.73 -7.02
N GLN A 131 -10.93 -2.65 -6.26
CA GLN A 131 -11.87 -2.18 -5.26
C GLN A 131 -13.10 -1.57 -5.96
N GLN A 132 -14.28 -2.00 -5.53
CA GLN A 132 -15.57 -1.50 -5.98
C GLN A 132 -16.22 -0.69 -4.86
N VAL A 133 -16.94 0.35 -5.23
CA VAL A 133 -17.66 1.22 -4.29
C VAL A 133 -18.81 0.43 -3.68
N ALA A 134 -18.84 0.39 -2.36
CA ALA A 134 -19.90 -0.24 -1.56
C ALA A 134 -20.97 0.79 -1.14
N LEU A 135 -20.55 2.05 -0.91
CA LEU A 135 -21.42 3.14 -0.46
C LEU A 135 -21.01 4.45 -1.14
N ILE A 136 -21.97 5.24 -1.62
CA ILE A 136 -21.73 6.65 -2.04
C ILE A 136 -22.49 7.56 -1.09
N GLN A 137 -21.80 8.54 -0.51
CA GLN A 137 -22.40 9.52 0.40
C GLN A 137 -22.63 10.84 -0.33
N LEU A 138 -23.86 11.36 -0.25
CA LEU A 138 -24.26 12.61 -0.86
C LEU A 138 -24.91 13.50 0.22
N ALA A 139 -24.13 14.43 0.75
CA ALA A 139 -24.56 15.38 1.77
C ALA A 139 -25.05 16.68 1.15
N VAL A 140 -26.18 17.18 1.63
CA VAL A 140 -26.67 18.55 1.41
C VAL A 140 -26.96 19.20 2.75
N SER A 141 -27.25 20.51 2.76
CA SER A 141 -27.34 21.32 3.98
C SER A 141 -28.15 20.73 5.13
N ASP A 142 -29.23 19.99 4.85
CA ASP A 142 -30.15 19.47 5.88
C ASP A 142 -30.28 17.94 5.90
N GLN A 143 -29.65 17.22 4.96
CA GLN A 143 -29.88 15.79 4.74
C GLN A 143 -28.65 15.11 4.15
N VAL A 144 -28.49 13.82 4.42
CA VAL A 144 -27.44 12.98 3.81
C VAL A 144 -28.06 11.72 3.23
N PHE A 145 -27.73 11.44 1.97
CA PHE A 145 -28.16 10.23 1.27
C PHE A 145 -26.99 9.25 1.17
N LEU A 146 -27.21 8.01 1.59
CA LEU A 146 -26.23 6.93 1.55
C LEU A 146 -26.69 5.91 0.51
N LEU A 147 -26.13 5.96 -0.70
CA LEU A 147 -26.46 5.05 -1.79
C LEU A 147 -25.79 3.71 -1.57
N ASP A 148 -26.58 2.68 -1.24
CA ASP A 148 -26.11 1.33 -0.94
C ASP A 148 -25.92 0.53 -2.23
N LEU A 149 -24.68 0.46 -2.73
CA LEU A 149 -24.37 -0.27 -3.96
C LEU A 149 -24.29 -1.79 -3.76
N CYS A 150 -24.25 -2.27 -2.51
CA CYS A 150 -24.35 -3.69 -2.18
C CYS A 150 -25.81 -4.18 -2.17
N ALA A 151 -26.79 -3.27 -2.17
CA ALA A 151 -28.19 -3.63 -2.26
C ALA A 151 -28.48 -4.37 -3.58
N ARG A 152 -29.16 -5.52 -3.46
CA ARG A 152 -29.31 -6.48 -4.57
C ARG A 152 -30.03 -5.83 -5.76
N GLY A 153 -29.33 -5.74 -6.89
CA GLY A 153 -29.88 -5.22 -8.15
C GLY A 153 -29.95 -3.69 -8.24
N PHE A 154 -29.69 -2.97 -7.14
CA PHE A 154 -29.74 -1.51 -7.10
C PHE A 154 -28.58 -0.88 -7.90
N SER A 155 -27.35 -1.34 -7.66
CA SER A 155 -26.16 -0.82 -8.33
C SER A 155 -26.15 -1.06 -9.85
N HIS A 156 -26.69 -2.17 -10.31
CA HIS A 156 -26.75 -2.48 -11.75
C HIS A 156 -27.95 -1.85 -12.47
N HIS A 157 -28.88 -1.24 -11.74
CA HIS A 157 -30.05 -0.64 -12.35
C HIS A 157 -29.68 0.60 -13.20
N PRO A 158 -30.19 0.73 -14.44
CA PRO A 158 -29.86 1.86 -15.32
C PRO A 158 -30.11 3.24 -14.70
N GLU A 159 -31.21 3.38 -13.94
CA GLU A 159 -31.55 4.64 -13.26
C GLU A 159 -30.48 5.08 -12.25
N THR A 160 -29.85 4.15 -11.53
CA THR A 160 -28.79 4.44 -10.57
C THR A 160 -27.57 5.04 -11.29
N ILE A 161 -27.15 4.40 -12.38
CA ILE A 161 -26.01 4.87 -13.20
C ILE A 161 -26.34 6.21 -13.86
N ASN A 162 -27.55 6.36 -14.41
CA ASN A 162 -28.01 7.59 -15.05
C ASN A 162 -28.11 8.75 -14.04
N PHE A 163 -28.55 8.48 -12.82
CA PHE A 163 -28.57 9.45 -11.74
C PHE A 163 -27.17 9.96 -11.42
N ILE A 164 -26.19 9.06 -11.20
CA ILE A 164 -24.80 9.45 -10.94
C ILE A 164 -24.23 10.27 -12.10
N ARG A 165 -24.44 9.83 -13.35
CA ARG A 165 -24.03 10.58 -14.54
C ARG A 165 -24.64 11.98 -14.58
N SER A 166 -25.93 12.10 -14.29
CA SER A 166 -26.63 13.39 -14.29
C SER A 166 -26.08 14.32 -13.19
N LEU A 167 -25.85 13.80 -11.98
CA LEU A 167 -25.34 14.57 -10.84
C LEU A 167 -23.95 15.14 -11.13
N PHE A 168 -23.02 14.31 -11.61
CA PHE A 168 -21.65 14.75 -11.88
C PHE A 168 -21.53 15.65 -13.12
N ALA A 169 -22.40 15.47 -14.12
CA ALA A 169 -22.41 16.28 -15.34
C ALA A 169 -23.07 17.66 -15.18
N GLU A 170 -23.90 17.87 -14.16
CA GLU A 170 -24.65 19.12 -13.98
C GLU A 170 -23.75 20.25 -13.45
N GLN A 171 -23.54 21.31 -14.23
CA GLN A 171 -22.64 22.40 -13.89
C GLN A 171 -23.20 23.34 -12.80
N LYS A 172 -24.54 23.43 -12.70
CA LYS A 172 -25.20 24.31 -11.71
C LYS A 172 -25.23 23.73 -10.30
N ILE A 173 -24.80 22.48 -10.13
CA ILE A 173 -24.65 21.81 -8.85
C ILE A 173 -23.16 21.78 -8.52
N LEU A 174 -22.79 22.37 -7.40
CA LEU A 174 -21.41 22.34 -6.90
C LEU A 174 -21.20 21.06 -6.11
N LYS A 175 -20.32 20.17 -6.57
CA LYS A 175 -19.91 18.95 -5.87
C LYS A 175 -18.59 19.22 -5.15
N LEU A 176 -18.61 19.12 -3.83
CA LEU A 176 -17.44 19.17 -2.98
C LEU A 176 -16.93 17.74 -2.78
N GLY A 177 -15.63 17.54 -2.89
CA GLY A 177 -14.99 16.27 -2.54
C GLY A 177 -13.60 16.51 -1.99
N TYR A 178 -12.91 15.46 -1.58
CA TYR A 178 -11.54 15.54 -1.08
C TYR A 178 -10.66 14.44 -1.68
N GLY A 179 -9.80 14.78 -2.64
CA GLY A 179 -8.91 13.82 -3.30
C GLY A 179 -9.58 12.91 -4.33
N MET A 180 -10.76 13.31 -4.85
CA MET A 180 -11.61 12.46 -5.70
C MET A 180 -10.96 11.98 -7.00
N ALA A 181 -10.00 12.76 -7.53
CA ALA A 181 -9.34 12.46 -8.80
C ALA A 181 -8.45 11.20 -8.76
N VAL A 182 -7.96 10.81 -7.58
CA VAL A 182 -6.94 9.75 -7.45
C VAL A 182 -7.54 8.41 -7.00
N GLY A 183 -8.54 8.44 -6.11
CA GLY A 183 -9.14 7.24 -5.51
C GLY A 183 -10.57 6.99 -5.98
N ASP A 184 -11.49 7.88 -5.63
CA ASP A 184 -12.94 7.68 -5.78
C ASP A 184 -13.37 7.38 -7.21
N LEU A 185 -12.92 8.19 -8.18
CA LEU A 185 -13.27 7.99 -9.59
C LEU A 185 -12.76 6.66 -10.16
N LYS A 186 -11.64 6.14 -9.63
CA LYS A 186 -11.09 4.84 -10.02
C LYS A 186 -11.97 3.71 -9.50
N CYS A 187 -12.33 3.76 -8.21
CA CYS A 187 -13.25 2.81 -7.58
C CYS A 187 -14.63 2.85 -8.26
N LEU A 188 -15.12 4.04 -8.60
CA LEU A 188 -16.39 4.25 -9.31
C LEU A 188 -16.37 3.62 -10.71
N SER A 189 -15.27 3.81 -11.45
CA SER A 189 -15.07 3.22 -12.78
C SER A 189 -14.96 1.69 -12.73
N ALA A 190 -14.37 1.14 -11.66
CA ALA A 190 -14.32 -0.30 -11.42
C ALA A 190 -15.69 -0.90 -11.02
N THR A 191 -16.57 -0.07 -10.45
CA THR A 191 -17.94 -0.45 -10.07
C THR A 191 -18.85 -0.55 -11.30
N TRP A 192 -18.74 0.43 -12.22
CA TRP A 192 -19.54 0.47 -13.44
C TRP A 192 -18.65 0.46 -14.69
N HIS A 193 -18.45 -0.72 -15.28
CA HIS A 193 -17.70 -0.87 -16.54
C HIS A 193 -18.21 0.02 -17.68
N LYS A 194 -19.51 0.39 -17.69
CA LYS A 194 -20.09 1.34 -18.66
C LYS A 194 -19.42 2.72 -18.64
N LEU A 195 -18.75 3.08 -17.54
CA LEU A 195 -17.98 4.32 -17.41
C LEU A 195 -16.59 4.24 -18.08
N LEU A 196 -16.09 3.05 -18.40
CA LEU A 196 -14.85 2.87 -19.18
C LEU A 196 -15.07 3.19 -20.66
N GLU A 197 -16.26 2.88 -21.18
CA GLU A 197 -16.66 3.17 -22.57
C GLU A 197 -17.09 4.64 -22.73
N GLU A 198 -17.88 5.14 -21.78
CA GLU A 198 -18.34 6.53 -21.75
C GLU A 198 -17.94 7.17 -20.40
N PRO A 199 -16.79 7.87 -20.35
CA PRO A 199 -16.27 8.49 -19.14
C PRO A 199 -17.27 9.44 -18.49
N LEU A 200 -17.27 9.47 -17.15
CA LEU A 200 -18.11 10.37 -16.37
C LEU A 200 -17.72 11.82 -16.69
N LYS A 201 -18.69 12.62 -17.17
CA LYS A 201 -18.49 14.06 -17.34
C LYS A 201 -18.50 14.71 -15.96
N LEU A 202 -17.40 15.39 -15.62
CA LEU A 202 -17.23 16.09 -14.35
C LEU A 202 -17.37 17.58 -14.61
N ALA A 203 -18.47 18.17 -14.15
CA ALA A 203 -18.69 19.61 -14.17
C ALA A 203 -19.04 20.10 -12.77
N GLY A 204 -18.80 21.37 -12.45
CA GLY A 204 -19.18 21.94 -11.14
C GLY A 204 -18.55 21.20 -9.96
N MET A 205 -17.29 20.78 -10.05
CA MET A 205 -16.61 20.01 -9.00
C MET A 205 -15.52 20.87 -8.35
N LEU A 206 -15.48 20.88 -7.01
CA LEU A 206 -14.45 21.52 -6.22
C LEU A 206 -13.80 20.47 -5.31
N ASP A 207 -12.56 20.12 -5.61
CA ASP A 207 -11.75 19.26 -4.76
C ASP A 207 -11.10 20.10 -3.65
N LEU A 208 -11.58 19.94 -2.42
CA LEU A 208 -11.09 20.65 -1.24
C LEU A 208 -9.65 20.29 -0.88
N LEU A 209 -9.09 19.20 -1.41
CA LEU A 209 -7.65 18.93 -1.29
C LEU A 209 -6.81 20.04 -1.92
N ASN A 210 -7.24 20.59 -3.06
CA ASN A 210 -6.55 21.68 -3.74
C ASN A 210 -6.68 23.01 -2.98
N VAL A 211 -7.74 23.17 -2.19
CA VAL A 211 -7.94 24.33 -1.31
C VAL A 211 -7.08 24.16 -0.06
N HIS A 212 -7.09 22.97 0.55
CA HIS A 212 -6.29 22.63 1.73
C HIS A 212 -4.80 22.90 1.52
N GLN A 213 -4.25 22.60 0.34
CA GLN A 213 -2.87 22.93 -0.02
C GLN A 213 -2.52 24.43 0.05
N LYS A 214 -3.52 25.31 0.01
CA LYS A 214 -3.37 26.77 0.03
C LYS A 214 -3.76 27.39 1.37
N VAL A 215 -4.44 26.63 2.23
CA VAL A 215 -4.85 27.10 3.56
C VAL A 215 -3.61 27.37 4.40
N THR A 216 -3.47 28.61 4.85
CA THR A 216 -2.43 29.04 5.78
C THR A 216 -3.10 29.43 7.09
N ILE A 217 -2.68 28.82 8.20
CA ILE A 217 -3.29 29.09 9.50
C ILE A 217 -2.52 30.20 10.20
N SER A 218 -3.23 31.23 10.65
CA SER A 218 -2.67 32.26 11.51
C SER A 218 -2.26 31.65 12.86
N PRO A 219 -1.08 31.98 13.42
CA PRO A 219 -0.52 31.34 14.61
C PRO A 219 -1.36 31.43 15.90
N GLU A 220 -2.49 32.14 15.87
CA GLU A 220 -3.44 32.28 16.98
C GLU A 220 -4.35 31.05 17.15
N VAL A 221 -4.53 30.22 16.12
CA VAL A 221 -5.19 28.92 16.26
C VAL A 221 -4.10 27.91 16.60
N LEU A 222 -3.89 27.70 17.91
CA LEU A 222 -2.98 26.72 18.50
C LEU A 222 -3.36 25.28 18.08
N VAL A 223 -3.14 24.91 16.82
CA VAL A 223 -3.01 23.52 16.41
C VAL A 223 -1.57 23.17 16.72
N GLY A 224 -1.34 22.39 17.79
CA GLY A 224 0.02 22.01 18.20
C GLY A 224 0.83 21.49 17.01
N GLU A 225 2.08 21.94 16.89
CA GLU A 225 3.01 21.69 15.77
C GLU A 225 3.32 20.18 15.53
N ASP A 226 2.76 19.29 16.35
CA ASP A 226 2.86 17.83 16.29
C ASP A 226 1.50 17.13 16.00
N SER A 227 0.61 17.71 15.20
CA SER A 227 -0.66 17.05 14.86
C SER A 227 -0.41 15.76 14.05
N ALA A 228 -0.77 14.60 14.62
CA ALA A 228 -0.76 13.30 13.95
C ALA A 228 -1.80 13.20 12.82
N GLU A 229 -2.70 14.19 12.69
CA GLU A 229 -3.75 14.20 11.70
C GLU A 229 -3.24 14.53 10.30
N LYS A 230 -3.83 13.87 9.30
CA LYS A 230 -3.54 14.03 7.88
C LYS A 230 -4.82 13.98 7.07
N GLY A 231 -4.76 14.48 5.84
CA GLY A 231 -5.87 14.41 4.88
C GLY A 231 -7.06 15.28 5.27
N LEU A 232 -8.27 14.82 4.95
CA LEU A 232 -9.52 15.53 5.24
C LEU A 232 -9.69 15.82 6.73
N SER A 233 -9.33 14.89 7.61
CA SER A 233 -9.38 15.09 9.07
C SER A 233 -8.51 16.25 9.55
N LEU A 234 -7.34 16.44 8.93
CA LEU A 234 -6.50 17.60 9.25
C LEU A 234 -7.18 18.89 8.80
N LEU A 235 -7.72 18.94 7.57
CA LEU A 235 -8.46 20.11 7.09
C LEU A 235 -9.63 20.45 8.03
N VAL A 236 -10.41 19.44 8.42
CA VAL A 236 -11.54 19.57 9.35
C VAL A 236 -11.06 20.07 10.71
N GLN A 237 -9.94 19.57 11.23
CA GLN A 237 -9.34 20.08 12.46
C GLN A 237 -8.90 21.54 12.34
N GLN A 238 -8.27 21.91 11.23
CA GLN A 238 -7.74 23.25 11.00
C GLN A 238 -8.86 24.28 10.82
N VAL A 239 -9.97 23.90 10.18
CA VAL A 239 -11.08 24.80 9.83
C VAL A 239 -12.17 24.80 10.89
N LEU A 240 -12.51 23.62 11.44
CA LEU A 240 -13.62 23.42 12.39
C LEU A 240 -13.15 23.13 13.82
N GLY A 241 -11.83 23.05 14.05
CA GLY A 241 -11.21 22.95 15.37
C GLY A 241 -11.07 21.53 15.95
N ARG A 242 -11.68 20.51 15.32
CA ARG A 242 -11.65 19.12 15.80
C ARG A 242 -11.47 18.15 14.63
N PRO A 243 -10.69 17.07 14.78
CA PRO A 243 -10.48 16.08 13.72
C PRO A 243 -11.69 15.16 13.51
N LEU A 244 -11.72 14.46 12.39
CA LEU A 244 -12.68 13.38 12.14
C LEU A 244 -12.31 12.12 12.93
N ASP A 245 -13.30 11.33 13.36
CA ASP A 245 -13.04 10.00 13.90
C ASP A 245 -12.75 9.03 12.77
N LYS A 246 -11.56 8.40 12.78
CA LYS A 246 -11.07 7.47 11.73
C LYS A 246 -11.30 5.99 12.05
N THR A 247 -12.06 5.69 13.10
CA THR A 247 -12.26 4.31 13.57
C THR A 247 -12.83 3.38 12.49
N GLU A 248 -13.76 3.86 11.68
CA GLU A 248 -14.50 3.06 10.68
C GLU A 248 -13.90 3.12 9.26
N GLN A 249 -12.84 3.91 9.03
CA GLN A 249 -12.20 4.07 7.72
C GLN A 249 -11.76 2.74 7.09
N MET A 250 -11.32 1.79 7.91
CA MET A 250 -10.93 0.43 7.48
C MET A 250 -11.93 -0.63 7.95
N SER A 251 -13.22 -0.30 8.05
CA SER A 251 -14.28 -1.24 8.40
C SER A 251 -14.65 -2.13 7.21
N ASN A 252 -15.52 -3.12 7.44
CA ASN A 252 -16.07 -3.93 6.35
C ASN A 252 -17.28 -3.19 5.74
N TRP A 253 -17.05 -2.46 4.66
CA TRP A 253 -18.07 -1.66 3.99
C TRP A 253 -19.03 -2.47 3.12
N GLU A 254 -18.75 -3.75 2.86
CA GLU A 254 -19.67 -4.69 2.19
C GLU A 254 -20.65 -5.37 3.16
N LYS A 255 -20.38 -5.29 4.48
CA LYS A 255 -21.26 -5.88 5.51
C LYS A 255 -22.65 -5.26 5.46
N ARG A 256 -23.69 -6.10 5.51
CA ARG A 256 -25.10 -5.65 5.64
C ARG A 256 -25.82 -6.37 6.78
N PRO A 257 -26.63 -5.66 7.60
CA PRO A 257 -26.77 -4.20 7.62
C PRO A 257 -25.48 -3.51 8.12
N LEU A 258 -25.27 -2.25 7.73
CA LEU A 258 -24.19 -1.42 8.27
C LEU A 258 -24.42 -1.13 9.76
N ARG A 259 -23.33 -1.02 10.54
CA ARG A 259 -23.39 -0.57 11.94
C ARG A 259 -23.75 0.91 12.04
N ILE A 260 -24.27 1.34 13.20
CA ILE A 260 -24.58 2.75 13.43
C ILE A 260 -23.30 3.58 13.41
N THR A 261 -22.19 3.05 13.91
CA THR A 261 -20.87 3.70 13.83
C THR A 261 -20.40 3.91 12.39
N GLN A 262 -20.56 2.92 11.52
CA GLN A 262 -20.23 3.01 10.08
C GLN A 262 -21.09 4.08 9.38
N ILE A 263 -22.40 4.07 9.64
CA ILE A 263 -23.31 5.10 9.10
C ILE A 263 -22.89 6.48 9.56
N ARG A 264 -22.63 6.67 10.87
CA ARG A 264 -22.20 7.96 11.41
C ARG A 264 -20.87 8.44 10.82
N TYR A 265 -19.90 7.54 10.66
CA TYR A 265 -18.65 7.85 9.98
C TYR A 265 -18.91 8.36 8.56
N ALA A 266 -19.65 7.58 7.75
CA ALA A 266 -19.94 7.91 6.36
C ALA A 266 -20.66 9.26 6.22
N VAL A 267 -21.62 9.54 7.10
CA VAL A 267 -22.34 10.81 7.12
C VAL A 267 -21.40 11.97 7.51
N ALA A 268 -20.49 11.77 8.48
CA ALA A 268 -19.52 12.79 8.87
C ALA A 268 -18.56 13.15 7.74
N ASP A 269 -18.04 12.15 7.02
CA ASP A 269 -17.01 12.33 6.00
C ASP A 269 -17.54 13.16 4.80
N ALA A 270 -18.80 12.94 4.39
CA ALA A 270 -19.42 13.76 3.35
C ALA A 270 -19.94 15.11 3.85
N TYR A 271 -20.56 15.17 5.05
CA TYR A 271 -21.17 16.41 5.54
C TYR A 271 -20.13 17.45 5.97
N CYS A 272 -18.98 17.02 6.50
CA CYS A 272 -17.92 17.94 6.91
C CYS A 272 -17.40 18.79 5.75
N LEU A 273 -17.51 18.32 4.50
CA LEU A 273 -17.13 19.08 3.30
C LEU A 273 -17.97 20.36 3.17
N LEU A 274 -19.26 20.30 3.50
CA LEU A 274 -20.16 21.45 3.49
C LEU A 274 -19.78 22.47 4.57
N ASP A 275 -19.53 22.00 5.79
CA ASP A 275 -19.16 22.86 6.92
C ASP A 275 -17.80 23.53 6.68
N VAL A 276 -16.81 22.77 6.22
CA VAL A 276 -15.49 23.30 5.82
C VAL A 276 -15.65 24.35 4.73
N TYR A 277 -16.38 24.04 3.66
CA TYR A 277 -16.59 24.97 2.56
C TYR A 277 -17.29 26.26 3.02
N SER A 278 -18.31 26.14 3.88
CA SER A 278 -19.03 27.27 4.45
C SER A 278 -18.10 28.20 5.24
N VAL A 279 -17.27 27.64 6.13
CA VAL A 279 -16.31 28.41 6.92
C VAL A 279 -15.25 29.07 6.03
N LEU A 280 -14.63 28.32 5.13
CA LEU A 280 -13.62 28.84 4.20
C LEU A 280 -14.18 29.95 3.30
N SER A 281 -15.42 29.80 2.82
CA SER A 281 -16.08 30.80 1.98
C SER A 281 -16.49 32.04 2.74
N SER A 282 -16.85 31.92 4.03
CA SER A 282 -17.26 33.06 4.86
C SER A 282 -16.09 33.89 5.37
N LYS A 283 -14.89 33.30 5.51
CA LYS A 283 -13.70 33.94 6.09
C LYS A 283 -12.42 33.57 5.35
N PRO A 284 -12.31 33.80 4.03
CA PRO A 284 -11.17 33.36 3.24
C PRO A 284 -9.84 33.93 3.74
N GLU A 285 -9.84 35.19 4.18
CA GLU A 285 -8.66 35.90 4.68
C GLU A 285 -8.05 35.25 5.93
N GLN A 286 -8.89 34.71 6.82
CA GLN A 286 -8.44 34.03 8.05
C GLN A 286 -7.57 32.80 7.74
N PHE A 287 -7.77 32.21 6.57
CA PHE A 287 -7.08 31.02 6.08
C PHE A 287 -6.07 31.34 4.96
N GLY A 288 -5.73 32.62 4.75
CA GLY A 288 -4.78 33.04 3.71
C GLY A 288 -5.28 32.78 2.28
N LEU A 289 -6.59 32.61 2.08
CA LEU A 289 -7.19 32.40 0.77
C LEU A 289 -7.57 33.76 0.16
N PRO A 290 -7.37 33.95 -1.16
CA PRO A 290 -7.80 35.17 -1.84
C PRO A 290 -9.33 35.31 -1.76
N GLU A 291 -9.80 36.55 -1.56
CA GLU A 291 -11.22 36.86 -1.51
C GLU A 291 -11.90 36.40 -2.80
N CYS A 292 -12.82 35.44 -2.66
CA CYS A 292 -13.54 34.87 -3.80
C CYS A 292 -14.64 35.85 -4.23
N GLN A 293 -14.37 36.65 -5.27
CA GLN A 293 -15.44 37.31 -6.02
C GLN A 293 -16.28 36.22 -6.69
N GLY A 294 -17.44 35.94 -6.09
CA GLY A 294 -18.64 35.34 -6.69
C GLY A 294 -18.44 34.10 -7.57
N ALA A 295 -19.08 32.99 -7.20
CA ALA A 295 -19.25 31.81 -8.03
C ALA A 295 -19.69 32.16 -9.47
N GLN A 296 -18.74 32.29 -10.38
CA GLN A 296 -18.92 32.16 -11.81
C GLN A 296 -17.93 31.11 -12.27
N GLY A 297 -18.51 30.00 -12.76
CA GLY A 297 -17.77 28.84 -13.20
C GLY A 297 -16.63 29.23 -14.12
N VAL A 298 -15.43 28.80 -13.76
CA VAL A 298 -14.29 28.78 -14.68
C VAL A 298 -14.65 27.79 -15.78
N SER A 299 -15.17 28.32 -16.89
CA SER A 299 -15.29 27.60 -18.15
C SER A 299 -13.87 27.37 -18.66
N SER A 300 -13.38 26.14 -18.48
CA SER A 300 -12.22 25.66 -19.23
C SER A 300 -12.73 25.10 -20.56
N THR A 301 -12.66 25.91 -21.62
CA THR A 301 -12.60 25.36 -22.99
C THR A 301 -11.25 24.65 -23.18
N PRO A 302 -11.22 23.58 -23.98
CA PRO A 302 -10.09 22.66 -24.01
C PRO A 302 -8.93 23.32 -24.75
N SER A 303 -7.87 23.68 -24.03
CA SER A 303 -6.58 23.84 -24.66
C SER A 303 -6.01 22.45 -24.90
N ASP A 304 -5.94 22.05 -26.17
CA ASP A 304 -5.06 20.99 -26.63
C ASP A 304 -3.67 21.23 -26.03
N THR A 305 -3.29 20.43 -25.03
CA THR A 305 -1.91 20.39 -24.54
C THR A 305 -1.64 18.99 -24.01
N GLU A 306 -1.04 18.21 -24.91
CA GLU A 306 -0.14 17.08 -24.68
C GLU A 306 -0.37 16.20 -23.44
N LYS A 307 -0.76 14.95 -23.72
CA LYS A 307 -0.45 13.78 -22.90
C LYS A 307 1.02 13.85 -22.42
N GLY A 308 1.20 13.77 -21.11
CA GLY A 308 2.49 13.44 -20.48
C GLY A 308 3.01 14.49 -19.52
N LEU A 309 2.46 14.59 -18.31
CA LEU A 309 3.05 15.46 -17.29
C LEU A 309 4.20 14.73 -16.57
N LEU A 310 5.40 14.91 -17.13
CA LEU A 310 6.64 14.97 -16.36
C LEU A 310 6.72 16.37 -15.75
N CYS A 311 6.61 16.49 -14.42
CA CYS A 311 6.99 17.72 -13.73
C CYS A 311 8.50 17.65 -13.42
N GLY A 312 9.27 17.96 -14.45
CA GLY A 312 10.72 17.86 -14.58
C GLY A 312 10.96 17.85 -16.08
N LYS A 313 11.90 18.64 -16.59
CA LYS A 313 12.09 18.92 -18.04
C LYS A 313 12.02 17.64 -18.91
N LYS A 314 11.70 17.81 -20.20
CA LYS A 314 11.85 16.79 -21.27
C LYS A 314 13.08 15.90 -21.02
N PRO A 315 13.05 14.61 -21.43
CA PRO A 315 14.20 13.71 -21.29
C PRO A 315 15.48 14.47 -21.63
N LEU A 316 16.48 14.33 -20.77
CA LEU A 316 17.80 14.95 -20.91
C LEU A 316 18.47 14.38 -22.18
N GLU A 317 17.99 14.80 -23.35
CA GLU A 317 18.53 14.44 -24.66
C GLU A 317 19.93 15.05 -24.76
N GLY A 318 20.95 14.19 -24.69
CA GLY A 318 22.36 14.57 -24.82
C GLY A 318 23.31 14.05 -23.74
N PHE A 319 22.82 13.40 -22.68
CA PHE A 319 23.69 12.80 -21.65
C PHE A 319 24.07 11.34 -22.00
N PRO A 320 25.33 10.93 -21.77
CA PRO A 320 25.74 9.54 -21.98
C PRO A 320 24.93 8.58 -21.11
N PRO A 321 24.71 7.33 -21.56
CA PRO A 321 23.98 6.34 -20.78
C PRO A 321 24.67 6.12 -19.43
N LEU A 322 23.88 6.18 -18.34
CA LEU A 322 24.38 5.98 -16.99
C LEU A 322 24.24 4.51 -16.58
N PRO A 323 25.28 3.90 -15.98
CA PRO A 323 25.14 2.59 -15.37
C PRO A 323 24.23 2.68 -14.13
N PRO A 324 23.43 1.64 -13.82
CA PRO A 324 22.48 1.68 -12.70
C PRO A 324 23.09 2.07 -11.36
N GLN A 325 24.33 1.65 -11.09
CA GLN A 325 25.03 1.91 -9.83
C GLN A 325 25.32 3.41 -9.58
N GLN A 326 25.37 4.21 -10.65
CA GLN A 326 25.60 5.66 -10.54
C GLN A 326 24.31 6.44 -10.33
N PHE A 327 23.15 5.83 -10.60
CA PHE A 327 21.87 6.45 -10.33
C PHE A 327 21.46 6.17 -8.88
N ARG A 328 21.46 7.23 -8.05
CA ARG A 328 21.10 7.15 -6.64
C ARG A 328 19.75 7.80 -6.39
N VAL A 329 18.84 7.05 -5.81
CA VAL A 329 17.48 7.51 -5.52
C VAL A 329 17.08 7.31 -4.07
N VAL A 330 16.11 8.09 -3.63
CA VAL A 330 15.36 7.88 -2.39
C VAL A 330 13.91 7.67 -2.78
N CYS A 331 13.35 6.52 -2.43
CA CYS A 331 11.91 6.25 -2.56
C CYS A 331 11.22 6.60 -1.25
N ASP A 332 10.09 7.31 -1.33
CA ASP A 332 9.19 7.47 -0.20
C ASP A 332 8.59 6.11 0.26
N SER A 333 7.91 6.14 1.40
CA SER A 333 7.30 4.95 2.01
C SER A 333 6.19 4.30 1.15
N MET A 334 5.63 5.03 0.19
CA MET A 334 4.56 4.54 -0.69
C MET A 334 5.11 3.81 -1.92
N LEU A 335 6.37 4.07 -2.27
CA LEU A 335 7.03 3.55 -3.46
C LEU A 335 8.01 2.40 -3.17
N GLN A 336 7.81 1.65 -2.08
CA GLN A 336 8.70 0.52 -1.76
C GLN A 336 8.69 -0.59 -2.83
N GLY A 337 7.52 -0.87 -3.43
CA GLY A 337 7.44 -1.84 -4.53
C GLY A 337 8.28 -1.43 -5.73
N LEU A 338 8.23 -0.14 -6.09
CA LEU A 338 9.08 0.44 -7.12
C LEU A 338 10.56 0.39 -6.72
N GLY A 339 10.88 0.78 -5.49
CA GLY A 339 12.25 0.76 -4.96
C GLY A 339 12.89 -0.62 -5.06
N ARG A 340 12.13 -1.69 -4.79
CA ARG A 340 12.59 -3.07 -4.99
C ARG A 340 12.90 -3.37 -6.46
N TYR A 341 12.05 -2.99 -7.41
CA TYR A 341 12.36 -3.20 -8.83
C TYR A 341 13.62 -2.45 -9.28
N LEU A 342 13.79 -1.20 -8.85
CA LEU A 342 15.00 -0.43 -9.17
C LEU A 342 16.25 -1.07 -8.55
N ARG A 343 16.21 -1.52 -7.29
CA ARG A 343 17.32 -2.27 -6.66
C ARG A 343 17.59 -3.58 -7.38
N CYS A 344 16.55 -4.30 -7.81
CA CYS A 344 16.69 -5.53 -8.60
C CYS A 344 17.49 -5.26 -9.88
N LEU A 345 17.48 -4.05 -10.42
CA LEU A 345 18.21 -3.66 -11.62
C LEU A 345 19.55 -2.96 -11.32
N GLY A 346 20.02 -3.02 -10.06
CA GLY A 346 21.31 -2.49 -9.64
C GLY A 346 21.34 -1.00 -9.26
N VAL A 347 20.18 -0.33 -9.25
CA VAL A 347 20.05 1.08 -8.85
C VAL A 347 20.28 1.23 -7.35
N ASP A 348 21.02 2.26 -6.95
CA ASP A 348 21.24 2.60 -5.55
C ASP A 348 19.99 3.28 -4.97
N VAL A 349 19.13 2.51 -4.30
CA VAL A 349 17.85 3.01 -3.77
C VAL A 349 17.85 2.99 -2.25
N VAL A 350 17.62 4.12 -1.60
CA VAL A 350 17.21 4.15 -0.20
C VAL A 350 15.69 4.20 -0.14
N MET A 351 15.07 3.25 0.57
CA MET A 351 13.63 3.23 0.78
C MET A 351 13.35 3.71 2.20
N ILE A 352 12.47 4.68 2.33
CA ILE A 352 12.09 5.24 3.64
C ILE A 352 10.98 4.38 4.25
N GLU A 353 11.03 4.15 5.57
CA GLU A 353 10.05 3.35 6.28
C GLU A 353 8.88 4.21 6.77
N GLY A 354 7.72 3.60 7.00
CA GLY A 354 6.42 4.28 7.17
C GLY A 354 6.29 5.19 8.41
N THR A 355 7.31 5.27 9.25
CA THR A 355 7.37 6.15 10.42
C THR A 355 8.08 7.48 10.16
N ASP A 356 8.73 7.63 9.01
CA ASP A 356 9.65 8.75 8.81
C ASP A 356 8.97 9.95 8.13
N ASP A 357 9.24 11.12 8.71
CA ASP A 357 8.95 12.42 8.12
C ASP A 357 9.59 12.53 6.72
N HIS A 358 8.83 12.95 5.71
CA HIS A 358 9.34 13.19 4.35
C HIS A 358 10.57 14.12 4.35
N ARG A 359 10.78 14.93 5.39
CA ARG A 359 12.02 15.73 5.60
C ARG A 359 13.28 14.88 5.68
N VAL A 360 13.21 13.61 6.12
CA VAL A 360 14.34 12.67 6.08
C VAL A 360 14.77 12.40 4.64
N ALA A 361 13.81 12.25 3.72
CA ALA A 361 14.07 12.09 2.30
C ALA A 361 14.81 13.28 1.71
N ALA A 362 14.35 14.50 2.03
CA ALA A 362 14.98 15.74 1.59
C ALA A 362 16.41 15.89 2.13
N LYS A 363 16.62 15.67 3.44
CA LYS A 363 17.95 15.73 4.07
C LYS A 363 18.91 14.72 3.45
N LEU A 364 18.47 13.48 3.26
CA LEU A 364 19.29 12.43 2.67
C LEU A 364 19.62 12.73 1.20
N ALA A 365 18.63 13.20 0.43
CA ALA A 365 18.83 13.59 -0.96
C ALA A 365 19.80 14.77 -1.10
N GLN A 366 19.74 15.75 -0.20
CA GLN A 366 20.70 16.87 -0.16
C GLN A 366 22.11 16.40 0.22
N ALA A 367 22.23 15.56 1.25
CA ALA A 367 23.53 15.11 1.78
C ALA A 367 24.27 14.19 0.80
N GLU A 368 23.55 13.27 0.15
CA GLU A 368 24.15 12.25 -0.73
C GLU A 368 23.97 12.54 -2.23
N GLY A 369 23.30 13.64 -2.58
CA GLY A 369 23.03 14.01 -3.97
C GLY A 369 22.06 13.08 -4.69
N ARG A 370 21.11 12.48 -3.96
CA ARG A 370 20.14 11.52 -4.53
C ARG A 370 18.94 12.22 -5.17
N VAL A 371 18.33 11.55 -6.14
CA VAL A 371 17.04 11.96 -6.71
C VAL A 371 15.91 11.38 -5.86
N ILE A 372 14.94 12.22 -5.47
CA ILE A 372 13.76 11.77 -4.74
C ILE A 372 12.72 11.25 -5.73
N LEU A 373 12.23 10.03 -5.50
CA LEU A 373 11.06 9.45 -6.14
C LEU A 373 9.92 9.47 -5.14
N THR A 374 8.82 10.13 -5.50
CA THR A 374 7.65 10.24 -4.63
C THR A 374 6.36 10.21 -5.44
N CYS A 375 5.26 9.82 -4.82
CA CYS A 375 3.93 9.92 -5.42
C CYS A 375 3.00 10.78 -4.56
N GLY A 376 2.17 11.58 -5.22
CA GLY A 376 1.14 12.38 -4.57
C GLY A 376 1.66 13.64 -3.87
N GLN A 377 1.04 13.95 -2.73
CA GLN A 377 1.18 15.23 -2.02
C GLN A 377 2.61 15.61 -1.59
N PRO A 378 3.50 14.69 -1.17
CA PRO A 378 4.85 15.06 -0.72
C PRO A 378 5.73 15.70 -1.80
N PHE A 379 5.41 15.51 -3.09
CA PHE A 379 6.23 16.02 -4.20
C PHE A 379 6.53 17.52 -4.13
N GLN A 380 5.52 18.35 -3.85
CA GLN A 380 5.69 19.80 -3.86
C GLN A 380 6.64 20.26 -2.74
N THR A 381 6.45 19.71 -1.53
CA THR A 381 7.29 19.99 -0.35
C THR A 381 8.70 19.45 -0.49
N LEU A 382 8.89 18.30 -1.13
CA LEU A 382 10.21 17.72 -1.35
C LEU A 382 10.97 18.45 -2.45
N ARG A 383 10.30 18.82 -3.55
CA ARG A 383 10.88 19.56 -4.66
C ARG A 383 11.43 20.92 -4.22
N SER A 384 10.72 21.65 -3.36
CA SER A 384 11.19 22.95 -2.87
C SER A 384 12.48 22.85 -2.03
N GLN A 385 12.72 21.70 -1.39
CA GLN A 385 13.91 21.47 -0.58
C GLN A 385 15.12 21.00 -1.40
N VAL A 386 14.93 20.18 -2.44
CA VAL A 386 16.06 19.59 -3.20
C VAL A 386 16.40 20.32 -4.51
N GLY A 387 15.59 21.29 -4.94
CA GLY A 387 15.81 22.05 -6.18
C GLY A 387 15.36 21.31 -7.45
N GLU A 388 15.30 22.03 -8.58
CA GLU A 388 14.78 21.48 -9.85
C GLU A 388 15.56 20.25 -10.35
N GLY A 389 14.83 19.25 -10.84
CA GLY A 389 15.41 18.03 -11.44
C GLY A 389 15.90 16.97 -10.44
N ARG A 390 15.81 17.23 -9.12
CA ARG A 390 16.20 16.27 -8.06
C ARG A 390 15.03 15.64 -7.30
N CYS A 391 13.80 15.91 -7.74
CA CYS A 391 12.60 15.25 -7.25
C CYS A 391 11.69 14.94 -8.45
N LEU A 392 11.18 13.71 -8.53
CA LEU A 392 10.29 13.23 -9.57
C LEU A 392 9.00 12.71 -8.95
N SER A 393 7.87 13.26 -9.41
CA SER A 393 6.54 12.75 -9.07
C SER A 393 6.17 11.60 -10.01
N LEU A 394 5.70 10.50 -9.43
CA LEU A 394 5.18 9.36 -10.17
C LEU A 394 3.67 9.28 -10.05
N ASP A 395 3.04 8.71 -11.07
CA ASP A 395 1.61 8.45 -11.06
C ASP A 395 1.33 7.19 -10.23
N SER A 396 0.63 7.35 -9.11
CA SER A 396 0.27 6.24 -8.21
C SER A 396 -0.70 5.23 -8.84
N SER A 397 -1.33 5.56 -9.97
CA SER A 397 -2.19 4.64 -10.72
C SER A 397 -1.39 3.66 -11.59
N GLU A 398 -0.14 3.99 -11.91
CA GLU A 398 0.76 3.18 -12.72
C GLU A 398 1.37 2.04 -11.89
N LYS A 399 1.53 0.84 -12.49
CA LYS A 399 2.13 -0.30 -11.78
C LYS A 399 3.62 -0.03 -11.55
N ALA A 400 4.16 -0.53 -10.44
CA ALA A 400 5.56 -0.30 -10.04
C ALA A 400 6.60 -0.71 -11.11
N ARG A 401 6.30 -1.74 -11.93
CA ARG A 401 7.13 -2.13 -13.08
C ARG A 401 7.20 -1.00 -14.12
N ASP A 402 6.05 -0.47 -14.51
CA ASP A 402 5.94 0.53 -15.57
C ASP A 402 6.54 1.86 -15.10
N GLN A 403 6.35 2.22 -13.83
CA GLN A 403 7.06 3.31 -13.17
C GLN A 403 8.60 3.12 -13.24
N ALA A 404 9.11 1.93 -12.94
CA ALA A 404 10.55 1.64 -13.03
C ALA A 404 11.06 1.81 -14.47
N MET A 405 10.34 1.26 -15.45
CA MET A 405 10.65 1.41 -16.88
C MET A 405 10.72 2.88 -17.31
N ARG A 406 9.74 3.68 -16.86
CA ARG A 406 9.68 5.11 -17.14
C ARG A 406 10.86 5.87 -16.53
N ILE A 407 11.25 5.55 -15.29
CA ILE A 407 12.39 6.17 -14.60
C ILE A 407 13.69 5.85 -15.33
N LEU A 408 13.92 4.58 -15.67
CA LEU A 408 15.12 4.16 -16.39
C LEU A 408 15.26 4.88 -17.73
N LYS A 409 14.16 4.97 -18.49
CA LYS A 409 14.12 5.72 -19.75
C LYS A 409 14.33 7.23 -19.54
N HIS A 410 13.69 7.83 -18.53
CA HIS A 410 13.78 9.27 -18.25
C HIS A 410 15.21 9.72 -17.91
N PHE A 411 15.94 8.93 -17.12
CA PHE A 411 17.32 9.23 -16.72
C PHE A 411 18.38 8.57 -17.62
N ASN A 412 17.98 7.97 -18.75
CA ASN A 412 18.86 7.23 -19.67
C ASN A 412 19.76 6.19 -18.96
N ILE A 413 19.17 5.46 -18.01
CA ILE A 413 19.82 4.39 -17.26
C ILE A 413 19.67 3.10 -18.05
N ARG A 414 20.78 2.43 -18.29
CA ARG A 414 20.82 1.23 -19.14
C ARG A 414 21.34 0.04 -18.34
N PRO A 415 20.45 -0.68 -17.63
CA PRO A 415 20.84 -1.90 -16.95
C PRO A 415 21.23 -2.99 -17.96
N THR A 416 22.12 -3.88 -17.53
CA THR A 416 22.52 -5.11 -18.22
C THR A 416 22.03 -6.31 -17.41
N PRO A 417 21.96 -7.51 -18.00
CA PRO A 417 21.59 -8.72 -17.25
C PRO A 417 22.47 -8.95 -16.01
N ASN A 418 23.73 -8.52 -16.07
CA ASN A 418 24.71 -8.59 -14.98
C ASN A 418 24.41 -7.67 -13.79
N ASP A 419 23.55 -6.65 -13.98
CA ASP A 419 23.10 -5.74 -12.92
C ASP A 419 21.95 -6.34 -12.11
N ILE A 420 21.29 -7.40 -12.62
CA ILE A 420 20.15 -8.01 -11.95
C ILE A 420 20.58 -8.61 -10.61
N PHE A 421 19.91 -8.21 -9.53
CA PHE A 421 20.21 -8.56 -8.13
C PHE A 421 21.60 -8.17 -7.62
N SER A 422 22.30 -7.26 -8.32
CA SER A 422 23.59 -6.70 -7.86
C SER A 422 23.49 -5.90 -6.55
N ARG A 423 22.27 -5.66 -6.04
CA ARG A 423 21.99 -5.01 -4.75
C ARG A 423 21.00 -5.78 -3.91
N CYS A 424 21.08 -5.59 -2.59
CA CYS A 424 20.26 -6.29 -1.62
C CYS A 424 18.79 -5.87 -1.70
N GLN A 425 17.89 -6.85 -1.75
CA GLN A 425 16.44 -6.64 -1.89
C GLN A 425 15.70 -6.49 -0.55
N VAL A 426 16.39 -6.60 0.58
CA VAL A 426 15.81 -6.38 1.91
C VAL A 426 15.47 -4.90 2.09
N SER A 427 14.28 -4.59 2.59
CA SER A 427 13.77 -3.21 2.68
C SER A 427 14.75 -2.25 3.36
N ALA A 428 15.19 -2.61 4.57
CA ALA A 428 16.13 -1.86 5.40
C ALA A 428 17.62 -2.00 4.99
N CYS A 429 17.92 -2.62 3.85
CA CYS A 429 19.29 -2.78 3.33
C CYS A 429 19.41 -2.20 1.92
N ASN A 430 20.61 -1.89 1.46
CA ASN A 430 20.88 -1.49 0.08
C ASN A 430 22.32 -1.82 -0.33
N SER A 431 22.93 -2.80 0.36
CA SER A 431 24.31 -3.21 0.09
C SER A 431 24.42 -3.78 -1.32
N ASP A 432 25.55 -3.51 -1.97
CA ASP A 432 25.99 -4.13 -3.21
C ASP A 432 27.10 -5.17 -2.95
N GLU A 433 27.31 -5.57 -1.69
CA GLU A 433 28.35 -6.51 -1.29
C GLU A 433 27.76 -7.81 -0.74
N TYR A 434 28.29 -8.91 -1.26
CA TYR A 434 27.86 -10.27 -0.97
C TYR A 434 29.05 -11.20 -0.77
N VAL A 435 28.83 -12.28 -0.03
CA VAL A 435 29.75 -13.42 0.02
C VAL A 435 29.09 -14.61 -0.66
N SER A 436 29.87 -15.47 -1.31
CA SER A 436 29.41 -16.77 -1.78
C SER A 436 29.72 -17.84 -0.73
N ILE A 437 28.72 -18.68 -0.41
CA ILE A 437 28.82 -19.74 0.59
C ILE A 437 28.43 -21.06 -0.09
N PRO A 438 29.39 -22.00 -0.26
CA PRO A 438 29.09 -23.34 -0.77
C PRO A 438 28.04 -24.06 0.08
N GLN A 439 27.27 -24.95 -0.55
CA GLN A 439 26.26 -25.77 0.12
C GLN A 439 26.78 -26.48 1.38
N GLU A 440 27.99 -27.04 1.32
CA GLU A 440 28.60 -27.74 2.44
C GLU A 440 28.79 -26.83 3.66
N HIS A 441 29.34 -25.63 3.45
CA HIS A 441 29.56 -24.65 4.51
C HIS A 441 28.24 -24.14 5.08
N MET A 442 27.23 -23.90 4.23
CA MET A 442 25.89 -23.52 4.69
C MET A 442 25.24 -24.62 5.54
N THR A 443 25.39 -25.89 5.11
CA THR A 443 24.87 -27.05 5.85
C THR A 443 25.53 -27.18 7.21
N ARG A 444 26.86 -27.00 7.27
CA ARG A 444 27.63 -27.02 8.52
C ARG A 444 27.13 -25.97 9.52
N MET A 445 27.00 -24.72 9.07
CA MET A 445 26.48 -23.63 9.91
C MET A 445 25.05 -23.88 10.41
N LEU A 446 24.19 -24.47 9.58
CA LEU A 446 22.82 -24.81 9.97
C LEU A 446 22.77 -25.94 11.01
N LYS A 447 23.66 -26.94 10.91
CA LYS A 447 23.79 -27.99 11.92
C LYS A 447 24.29 -27.42 13.24
N GLU A 448 25.39 -26.66 13.23
CA GLU A 448 26.02 -26.09 14.43
C GLU A 448 25.08 -25.16 15.21
N LYS A 449 24.20 -24.43 14.52
CA LYS A 449 23.20 -23.55 15.16
C LYS A 449 21.86 -24.25 15.43
N GLY A 450 21.75 -25.56 15.23
CA GLY A 450 20.57 -26.37 15.58
C GLY A 450 19.36 -26.20 14.66
N PHE A 451 19.54 -25.71 13.44
CA PHE A 451 18.46 -25.58 12.43
C PHE A 451 18.20 -26.86 11.64
N LEU A 452 19.10 -27.84 11.73
CA LEU A 452 18.91 -29.18 11.18
C LEU A 452 18.94 -30.20 12.33
N PRO A 453 18.12 -31.26 12.28
CA PRO A 453 18.19 -32.32 13.27
C PRO A 453 19.59 -32.96 13.23
N GLU A 454 20.13 -33.30 14.41
CA GLU A 454 21.30 -34.17 14.52
C GLU A 454 20.94 -35.49 13.85
N GLN A 455 21.49 -35.74 12.66
CA GLN A 455 21.51 -37.09 12.12
C GLN A 455 22.61 -37.84 12.87
N ASP A 456 22.24 -38.98 13.44
CA ASP A 456 23.13 -39.93 14.09
C ASP A 456 24.25 -40.31 13.10
N ASP A 457 25.45 -39.76 13.31
CA ASP A 457 26.63 -39.86 12.43
C ASP A 457 27.29 -41.25 12.55
N THR A 458 26.50 -42.33 12.58
CA THR A 458 27.02 -43.71 12.70
C THR A 458 27.42 -44.34 11.36
N LEU A 459 27.44 -43.60 10.25
CA LEU A 459 27.88 -44.11 8.95
C LEU A 459 28.63 -43.04 8.12
N ARG A 460 29.82 -42.63 8.57
CA ARG A 460 30.92 -42.13 7.72
C ARG A 460 32.21 -41.87 8.54
N GLU A 461 32.72 -42.90 9.20
CA GLU A 461 34.13 -42.97 9.58
C GLU A 461 34.90 -43.79 8.53
N SER A 462 35.42 -43.10 7.52
CA SER A 462 36.56 -43.44 6.63
C SER A 462 36.51 -42.39 5.50
N ASP A 463 37.42 -41.43 5.32
CA ASP A 463 38.85 -41.40 5.60
C ASP A 463 39.25 -39.97 5.99
N GLN A 464 39.96 -39.84 7.11
CA GLN A 464 40.87 -38.72 7.33
C GLN A 464 42.22 -39.10 6.71
N GLN A 465 42.41 -38.79 5.43
CA GLN A 465 43.74 -38.63 4.83
C GLN A 465 43.58 -38.08 3.41
N GLU A 466 43.73 -36.76 3.28
CA GLU A 466 44.36 -36.07 2.13
C GLU A 466 44.27 -34.56 2.39
N ASP A 467 45.16 -34.10 3.27
CA ASP A 467 45.64 -32.72 3.27
C ASP A 467 47.01 -32.75 2.55
N GLU A 468 47.30 -31.72 1.74
CA GLU A 468 48.44 -31.58 0.82
C GLU A 468 48.26 -32.04 -0.64
N ASN A 469 47.29 -31.44 -1.36
CA ASN A 469 47.52 -31.04 -2.75
C ASN A 469 46.53 -29.94 -3.18
N LEU A 470 46.82 -28.68 -2.82
CA LEU A 470 46.16 -27.50 -3.37
C LEU A 470 46.59 -27.27 -4.83
N GLY A 471 46.08 -28.11 -5.73
CA GLY A 471 45.85 -27.72 -7.13
C GLY A 471 44.75 -26.64 -7.18
N PRO A 472 44.66 -25.84 -8.25
CA PRO A 472 43.78 -24.68 -8.28
C PRO A 472 42.32 -25.13 -8.10
N SER A 473 41.84 -24.94 -6.87
CA SER A 473 40.45 -25.09 -6.47
C SER A 473 39.59 -24.39 -7.52
N VAL A 474 38.76 -25.17 -8.21
CA VAL A 474 37.70 -24.64 -9.06
C VAL A 474 36.78 -23.88 -8.12
N SER A 475 37.02 -22.57 -8.01
CA SER A 475 36.11 -21.66 -7.33
C SER A 475 34.74 -21.87 -7.97
N PRO A 476 33.68 -22.17 -7.19
CA PRO A 476 32.35 -22.30 -7.74
C PRO A 476 32.07 -21.08 -8.63
N ALA A 477 31.65 -21.33 -9.87
CA ALA A 477 31.37 -20.24 -10.80
C ALA A 477 30.43 -19.25 -10.11
N LEU A 478 30.79 -17.96 -10.14
CA LEU A 478 29.96 -16.89 -9.62
C LEU A 478 28.55 -16.98 -10.22
N PRO A 479 27.51 -16.49 -9.52
CA PRO A 479 26.15 -16.57 -10.00
C PRO A 479 26.05 -15.95 -11.39
N ARG A 480 25.16 -16.51 -12.21
CA ARG A 480 24.84 -15.96 -13.54
C ARG A 480 24.32 -14.52 -13.48
N TYR A 481 23.86 -14.10 -12.30
CA TYR A 481 23.32 -12.78 -12.01
C TYR A 481 24.14 -12.09 -10.91
N ALA A 482 23.98 -10.78 -10.73
CA ALA A 482 24.72 -9.98 -9.76
C ALA A 482 26.24 -9.96 -9.97
N LEU A 483 26.74 -10.21 -11.20
CA LEU A 483 28.18 -10.14 -11.50
C LEU A 483 28.78 -8.74 -11.28
N ARG A 484 27.94 -7.69 -11.23
CA ARG A 484 28.35 -6.32 -10.93
C ARG A 484 28.37 -5.97 -9.43
N CYS A 485 28.11 -6.92 -8.54
CA CYS A 485 28.22 -6.71 -7.10
C CYS A 485 29.67 -6.87 -6.62
N ARG A 486 29.95 -6.44 -5.38
CA ARG A 486 31.24 -6.65 -4.71
C ARG A 486 31.21 -7.99 -3.98
N TRP A 487 32.20 -8.83 -4.25
CA TRP A 487 32.34 -10.14 -3.62
C TRP A 487 33.35 -10.06 -2.48
N ALA A 488 32.84 -10.22 -1.24
CA ALA A 488 33.66 -10.32 -0.04
C ALA A 488 34.23 -11.73 0.11
N SER A 489 35.36 -11.83 0.81
CA SER A 489 35.96 -13.12 1.13
C SER A 489 35.17 -13.82 2.23
N LEU A 490 34.98 -15.13 2.13
CA LEU A 490 34.41 -15.92 3.22
C LEU A 490 35.25 -15.85 4.50
N LEU A 491 36.54 -15.54 4.39
CA LEU A 491 37.45 -15.36 5.52
C LEU A 491 37.10 -14.15 6.41
N GLU A 492 36.28 -13.22 5.91
CA GLU A 492 35.82 -12.07 6.68
C GLU A 492 34.64 -12.42 7.60
N LEU A 493 34.07 -13.62 7.47
CA LEU A 493 33.01 -14.10 8.34
C LEU A 493 33.60 -14.51 9.70
N ASP A 494 33.15 -13.84 10.76
CA ASP A 494 33.46 -14.25 12.12
C ASP A 494 32.77 -15.59 12.43
N PRO A 495 33.52 -16.66 12.77
CA PRO A 495 32.96 -18.01 12.89
C PRO A 495 32.03 -18.18 14.10
N ASP A 496 32.21 -17.39 15.17
CA ASP A 496 31.43 -17.53 16.40
C ASP A 496 30.08 -16.83 16.27
N THR A 497 30.13 -15.57 15.82
CA THR A 497 28.97 -14.69 15.66
C THR A 497 28.23 -14.90 14.35
N LEU A 498 28.88 -15.52 13.36
CA LEU A 498 28.43 -15.62 11.98
C LEU A 498 28.06 -14.24 11.41
N SER A 499 28.92 -13.24 11.63
CA SER A 499 28.72 -11.87 11.15
C SER A 499 29.93 -11.35 10.38
N PHE A 500 29.69 -10.42 9.45
CA PHE A 500 30.74 -9.69 8.74
C PHE A 500 31.07 -8.37 9.47
N PRO A 501 32.24 -7.75 9.24
CA PRO A 501 32.62 -6.50 9.89
C PRO A 501 31.55 -5.40 9.71
N GLY A 502 30.92 -4.98 10.82
CA GLY A 502 29.86 -3.96 10.82
C GLY A 502 28.50 -4.42 10.25
N GLY A 503 28.34 -5.71 9.98
CA GLY A 503 27.12 -6.33 9.46
C GLY A 503 26.30 -7.06 10.53
N ALA A 504 25.08 -7.48 10.15
CA ALA A 504 24.25 -8.35 10.96
C ALA A 504 24.62 -9.84 10.76
N PRO A 505 24.35 -10.71 11.76
CA PRO A 505 24.57 -12.14 11.62
C PRO A 505 23.81 -12.77 10.45
N ILE A 506 24.39 -13.82 9.86
CA ILE A 506 23.74 -14.59 8.79
C ILE A 506 22.37 -15.09 9.26
N GLN A 507 21.33 -14.81 8.48
CA GLN A 507 19.95 -15.17 8.76
C GLN A 507 19.67 -16.62 8.35
N LEU A 508 20.34 -17.57 9.01
CA LEU A 508 20.26 -19.01 8.72
C LEU A 508 18.82 -19.56 8.74
N HIS A 509 17.98 -19.07 9.66
CA HIS A 509 16.56 -19.43 9.78
C HIS A 509 15.74 -19.18 8.49
N THR A 510 16.26 -18.40 7.55
CA THR A 510 15.59 -18.10 6.28
C THR A 510 15.86 -19.13 5.19
N VAL A 511 16.74 -20.10 5.42
CA VAL A 511 17.08 -21.19 4.49
C VAL A 511 16.16 -22.38 4.76
N PRO A 512 15.26 -22.76 3.82
CA PRO A 512 14.39 -23.91 4.01
C PRO A 512 15.20 -25.23 3.93
N PRO A 513 15.12 -26.13 4.94
CA PRO A 513 15.90 -27.37 4.96
C PRO A 513 15.72 -28.24 3.70
N GLY A 514 14.50 -28.31 3.15
CA GLY A 514 14.20 -29.10 1.95
C GLY A 514 14.84 -28.58 0.65
N LEU A 515 15.33 -27.33 0.64
CA LEU A 515 16.00 -26.76 -0.53
C LEU A 515 17.53 -26.94 -0.50
N LEU A 516 18.11 -27.22 0.67
CA LEU A 516 19.55 -27.35 0.85
C LEU A 516 20.18 -28.28 -0.18
N PRO A 517 19.72 -29.54 -0.39
CA PRO A 517 20.37 -30.47 -1.31
C PRO A 517 20.35 -30.02 -2.79
N ARG A 518 19.45 -29.10 -3.15
CA ARG A 518 19.23 -28.66 -4.53
C ARG A 518 19.98 -27.37 -4.88
N ILE A 519 20.54 -26.68 -3.88
CA ILE A 519 21.21 -25.39 -4.06
C ILE A 519 22.72 -25.60 -3.88
N PRO A 520 23.53 -25.46 -4.94
CA PRO A 520 24.98 -25.65 -4.85
C PRO A 520 25.70 -24.46 -4.17
N LEU A 521 25.16 -23.26 -4.34
CA LEU A 521 25.79 -22.01 -3.91
C LEU A 521 24.75 -21.04 -3.34
N PHE A 522 25.04 -20.51 -2.16
CA PHE A 522 24.27 -19.47 -1.50
C PHE A 522 25.01 -18.14 -1.56
N TYR A 523 24.27 -17.04 -1.53
CA TYR A 523 24.82 -15.69 -1.50
C TYR A 523 24.28 -14.96 -0.29
N VAL A 524 25.17 -14.39 0.52
CA VAL A 524 24.77 -13.70 1.74
C VAL A 524 25.16 -12.25 1.65
N CYS A 525 24.21 -11.35 1.91
CA CYS A 525 24.51 -9.93 1.99
C CYS A 525 25.35 -9.65 3.24
N THR A 526 26.55 -9.08 3.07
CA THR A 526 27.49 -8.81 4.17
C THR A 526 26.93 -7.82 5.19
N ARG A 527 26.00 -6.94 4.78
CA ARG A 527 25.39 -5.93 5.65
C ARG A 527 24.24 -6.45 6.50
N CYS A 528 23.24 -7.12 5.92
CA CYS A 528 22.03 -7.52 6.64
C CYS A 528 21.95 -9.03 6.96
N GLY A 529 22.92 -9.82 6.49
CA GLY A 529 22.97 -11.26 6.71
C GLY A 529 21.91 -12.06 5.94
N LYS A 530 21.12 -11.43 5.07
CA LYS A 530 20.08 -12.14 4.30
C LYS A 530 20.70 -13.11 3.31
N VAL A 531 20.18 -14.34 3.31
CA VAL A 531 20.59 -15.43 2.42
C VAL A 531 19.73 -15.45 1.15
N PHE A 532 20.40 -15.60 0.00
CA PHE A 532 19.82 -15.71 -1.34
C PHE A 532 20.42 -16.93 -2.06
N TRP A 533 19.76 -17.39 -3.12
CA TRP A 533 20.20 -18.49 -3.96
C TRP A 533 19.59 -18.38 -5.36
N GLU A 534 20.17 -19.11 -6.31
CA GLU A 534 19.66 -19.14 -7.68
C GLU A 534 18.34 -19.91 -7.78
N GLY A 535 17.38 -19.30 -8.49
CA GLY A 535 16.08 -19.87 -8.75
C GLY A 535 15.35 -19.12 -9.87
N SER A 536 14.10 -19.47 -10.12
CA SER A 536 13.28 -18.91 -11.22
C SER A 536 13.01 -17.40 -11.14
N HIS A 537 13.39 -16.73 -10.06
CA HIS A 537 13.19 -15.30 -9.88
C HIS A 537 14.00 -14.46 -10.87
N PHE A 538 15.23 -14.88 -11.21
CA PHE A 538 16.04 -14.18 -12.21
C PHE A 538 15.37 -14.13 -13.58
N GLY A 539 14.93 -15.29 -14.09
CA GLY A 539 14.24 -15.38 -15.38
C GLY A 539 12.99 -14.48 -15.44
N ARG A 540 12.21 -14.42 -14.34
CA ARG A 540 11.05 -13.53 -14.25
C ARG A 540 11.44 -12.05 -14.36
N VAL A 541 12.46 -11.60 -13.62
CA VAL A 541 12.93 -10.20 -13.68
C VAL A 541 13.52 -9.88 -15.04
N PHE A 542 14.33 -10.78 -15.61
CA PHE A 542 14.88 -10.64 -16.95
C PHE A 542 13.76 -10.44 -17.99
N SER A 543 12.75 -11.31 -18.01
CA SER A 543 11.60 -11.18 -18.93
C SER A 543 10.77 -9.91 -18.68
N MET A 544 10.65 -9.45 -17.43
CA MET A 544 9.93 -8.21 -17.11
C MET A 544 10.63 -6.95 -17.64
N PHE A 545 11.96 -6.93 -17.74
CA PHE A 545 12.73 -5.75 -18.09
C PHE A 545 13.53 -5.88 -19.39
N GLN A 546 13.28 -6.92 -20.18
CA GLN A 546 14.01 -7.23 -21.41
C GLN A 546 14.10 -6.02 -22.37
N GLU A 547 13.07 -5.19 -22.46
CA GLU A 547 13.05 -4.00 -23.33
C GLU A 547 14.03 -2.88 -22.93
N VAL A 548 14.48 -2.84 -21.67
CA VAL A 548 15.43 -1.83 -21.16
C VAL A 548 16.79 -2.41 -20.82
N LEU A 549 16.92 -3.75 -20.85
CA LEU A 549 18.19 -4.43 -20.64
C LEU A 549 19.05 -4.34 -21.90
N GLN A 550 20.26 -3.81 -21.77
CA GLN A 550 21.26 -3.91 -22.82
C GLN A 550 21.90 -5.29 -22.77
N VAL A 551 21.50 -6.14 -23.71
CA VAL A 551 22.12 -7.44 -23.97
C VAL A 551 23.34 -7.20 -24.86
N THR A 552 24.52 -7.59 -24.39
CA THR A 552 25.75 -7.62 -25.20
C THR A 552 25.96 -9.03 -25.77
N ASP A 553 26.72 -9.20 -26.86
CA ASP A 553 26.93 -10.53 -27.49
C ASP A 553 27.51 -11.60 -26.55
N ARG A 554 28.07 -11.22 -25.39
CA ARG A 554 28.50 -12.15 -24.33
C ARG A 554 27.37 -12.66 -23.43
N ASP A 555 26.25 -11.93 -23.37
CA ASP A 555 25.11 -12.27 -22.53
C ASP A 555 24.18 -13.29 -23.23
N ASP A 556 24.23 -13.41 -24.56
CA ASP A 556 23.42 -14.35 -25.36
C ASP A 556 23.79 -15.83 -25.13
N GLU A 557 25.08 -16.13 -24.93
CA GLU A 557 25.52 -17.48 -24.52
C GLU A 557 24.96 -17.88 -23.13
N THR A 558 24.64 -16.89 -22.29
CA THR A 558 24.04 -17.11 -20.96
C THR A 558 22.52 -16.94 -20.91
N ALA A 559 21.85 -16.47 -21.96
CA ALA A 559 20.39 -16.28 -21.98
C ALA A 559 19.65 -17.43 -22.70
N ALA A 560 20.34 -18.14 -23.60
CA ALA A 560 19.78 -19.23 -24.40
C ALA A 560 19.77 -20.57 -23.65
N GLU A 561 18.98 -20.69 -22.57
CA GLU A 561 18.30 -21.94 -22.17
C GLU A 561 17.41 -21.67 -20.94
N PRO A 562 16.07 -21.67 -21.12
CA PRO A 562 15.26 -22.57 -20.31
C PRO A 562 13.94 -22.98 -21.02
N ALA A 563 13.81 -24.22 -21.50
CA ALA A 563 12.47 -24.75 -21.87
C ALA A 563 12.31 -26.28 -21.97
N ALA A 564 13.36 -27.11 -22.00
CA ALA A 564 13.20 -28.50 -22.47
C ALA A 564 13.43 -29.63 -21.42
N ALA A 565 13.42 -29.35 -20.12
CA ALA A 565 13.73 -30.37 -19.10
C ALA A 565 12.60 -30.66 -18.08
N ALA A 566 11.32 -30.49 -18.48
CA ALA A 566 10.16 -30.84 -17.64
C ALA A 566 9.22 -31.87 -18.30
N ALA A 567 9.69 -32.64 -19.26
CA ALA A 567 8.92 -33.71 -19.89
C ALA A 567 9.80 -34.95 -20.12
N GLN A 568 10.29 -35.56 -19.04
CA GLN A 568 10.64 -36.99 -18.94
C GLN A 568 11.32 -37.24 -17.59
N GLN A 569 10.52 -37.62 -16.59
CA GLN A 569 10.78 -38.76 -15.69
C GLN A 569 9.71 -38.78 -14.59
N ASN A 570 8.89 -39.83 -14.68
CA ASN A 570 7.83 -40.32 -13.79
C ASN A 570 6.54 -39.52 -13.68
#